data_AF-A0A258X529-F1
#
_entry.id   AF-A0A258X529-F1
#
_cell.length_a   1.000
_cell.length_b   1.000
_cell.length_c   1.000
_cell.angle_alpha   90.00
_cell.angle_beta   90.00
_cell.angle_gamma   90.00
#
_symmetry.space_group_name_H-M   'P 1'
#
loop_
_entity.id
_entity.type
_entity.pdbx_description
1 polymer ?
#
loop_
_entity_poly.entity_id
_entity_poly.type
_entity_poly.pdbx_seq_one_letter_code
_entity_poly.pdbx_strand_id
1 'polypeptide(L)'
;MGQNRRDFLGLGATLLASAGLGASLKAQEHDHGGHGEHSSPKRQLTMVEDPKRVLSPATVITPHEGKNYNPVVTLNGWTLPYEMKEGVKEFHLIAEPVVREFSPGMVVNCWGYNGTSPGPTIEAVEGDRVRLIVTNKLPEHTTIHWHGLILPNGMDGVGGLTQPQIAPGETFVYEFTLVQSGTFMYHPHADEMVQMAMGAMGMFVIHPKNPKEHRVDRDFCFMLASYDIAPGTYTPNPSTMTEFNLWTFNSRVFPGIDSMNVRVGDRVRIRVGNLTMTNHPIHMHGHTFEVTCTDGGWVPKSARWPEVTTDVAVGQMRAIEFVAKHEGDWSIHCHKSHHTMGPMGHQVPNMIGVKQDDLAEKISDLLPDYMYMPMGKNGMAEMSDMAEMGMALPENTLPMMSGQGPFGPIEMGGMFTLVKVRKNQPKGDYSDPGWYQHPSGTVAEKR
;
A
#
# COMPACT_ATOMS: atom_id res chain seq x y z
N MET A 1 33.81 24.74 45.02
CA MET A 1 32.66 25.57 45.42
C MET A 1 31.52 25.24 44.48
N GLY A 2 30.37 24.66 44.84
CA GLY A 2 29.83 24.14 46.09
C GLY A 2 28.46 23.53 45.78
N GLN A 3 28.14 22.41 46.42
CA GLN A 3 26.87 21.63 46.44
C GLN A 3 25.59 22.49 46.64
N ASN A 4 24.35 22.11 46.26
CA ASN A 4 23.50 20.99 46.75
C ASN A 4 22.14 20.94 45.97
N ARG A 5 21.61 19.77 45.58
CA ARG A 5 20.45 18.98 46.12
C ARG A 5 19.06 19.67 46.08
N ARG A 6 18.13 19.19 45.23
CA ARG A 6 16.99 18.25 45.49
C ARG A 6 15.94 18.79 46.48
N ASP A 7 14.68 18.91 46.04
CA ASP A 7 13.52 18.33 46.74
C ASP A 7 12.27 18.20 45.84
N PHE A 8 11.42 17.27 46.26
CA PHE A 8 10.36 16.54 45.57
C PHE A 8 9.00 16.84 46.28
N LEU A 9 7.89 16.46 45.62
CA LEU A 9 6.52 16.21 46.14
C LEU A 9 5.52 17.38 46.26
N GLY A 10 4.30 17.11 45.77
CA GLY A 10 3.10 17.83 46.17
C GLY A 10 1.89 17.66 45.24
N LEU A 11 1.32 16.46 45.16
CA LEU A 11 -0.05 16.25 44.65
C LEU A 11 -1.05 17.09 45.45
N GLY A 12 -2.00 17.72 44.77
CA GLY A 12 -3.20 18.31 45.36
C GLY A 12 -4.39 18.13 44.43
N ALA A 13 -5.23 17.15 44.74
CA ALA A 13 -6.52 16.93 44.08
C ALA A 13 -7.48 18.08 44.40
N THR A 14 -8.30 18.52 43.43
CA THR A 14 -9.56 19.19 43.75
C THR A 14 -10.61 18.88 42.68
N LEU A 15 -11.50 17.95 43.01
CA LEU A 15 -12.84 17.83 42.45
C LEU A 15 -13.69 18.95 43.07
N LEU A 16 -14.41 19.72 42.25
CA LEU A 16 -15.58 20.48 42.69
C LEU A 16 -16.52 20.73 41.50
N ALA A 17 -17.64 20.02 41.52
CA ALA A 17 -18.82 20.32 40.73
C ALA A 17 -19.73 21.25 41.53
N SER A 18 -20.29 22.28 40.88
CA SER A 18 -21.60 22.84 41.26
C SER A 18 -22.12 23.80 40.18
N ALA A 19 -23.32 23.50 39.70
CA ALA A 19 -24.14 24.32 38.82
C ALA A 19 -24.80 25.52 39.54
N GLY A 20 -25.23 26.54 38.78
CA GLY A 20 -26.34 27.40 39.19
C GLY A 20 -26.31 28.88 38.80
N LEU A 21 -27.09 29.21 37.75
CA LEU A 21 -28.01 30.37 37.63
C LEU A 21 -27.49 31.83 37.56
N GLY A 22 -27.64 32.41 36.35
CA GLY A 22 -28.70 33.40 36.08
C GLY A 22 -28.37 34.89 36.11
N ALA A 23 -28.39 35.54 34.94
CA ALA A 23 -28.94 36.90 34.76
C ALA A 23 -29.32 37.16 33.29
N SER A 24 -30.55 37.63 33.10
CA SER A 24 -31.26 37.88 31.85
C SER A 24 -31.04 39.31 31.36
N LEU A 25 -30.93 39.54 30.04
CA LEU A 25 -31.25 40.82 29.40
C LEU A 25 -31.83 40.63 27.98
N LYS A 26 -33.17 40.70 27.95
CA LYS A 26 -34.09 41.27 26.95
C LYS A 26 -33.86 41.04 25.44
N ALA A 27 -34.82 40.31 24.87
CA ALA A 27 -35.11 40.20 23.45
C ALA A 27 -35.61 41.52 22.84
N GLN A 28 -35.19 41.76 21.59
CA GLN A 28 -35.84 42.65 20.65
C GLN A 28 -36.18 41.78 19.43
N GLU A 29 -37.47 41.49 19.24
CA GLU A 29 -38.00 40.72 18.12
C GLU A 29 -37.85 41.53 16.82
N HIS A 30 -37.14 40.96 15.86
CA HIS A 30 -37.31 41.26 14.45
C HIS A 30 -37.79 39.98 13.77
N ASP A 31 -39.04 40.03 13.33
CA ASP A 31 -39.70 39.02 12.51
C ASP A 31 -39.06 38.98 11.11
N HIS A 32 -38.44 37.85 10.78
CA HIS A 32 -38.20 37.45 9.39
C HIS A 32 -38.56 35.97 9.27
N GLY A 33 -39.77 35.75 8.76
CA GLY A 33 -40.22 34.45 8.27
C GLY A 33 -39.31 33.88 7.19
N GLY A 34 -39.25 32.54 7.18
CA GLY A 34 -38.56 31.75 6.17
C GLY A 34 -37.63 30.72 6.80
N HIS A 35 -38.20 29.67 7.39
CA HIS A 35 -37.43 28.45 7.70
C HIS A 35 -37.03 27.76 6.39
N GLY A 36 -35.90 28.19 5.82
CA GLY A 36 -35.11 27.38 4.92
C GLY A 36 -34.20 26.50 5.76
N GLU A 37 -34.47 25.20 5.77
CA GLU A 37 -33.49 24.21 6.23
C GLU A 37 -32.23 24.35 5.37
N HIS A 38 -31.21 25.04 5.88
CA HIS A 38 -29.87 24.88 5.36
C HIS A 38 -29.34 23.52 5.81
N SER A 39 -29.72 22.47 5.06
CA SER A 39 -28.93 21.25 5.03
C SER A 39 -27.54 21.65 4.51
N SER A 40 -26.51 21.51 5.35
CA SER A 40 -25.15 21.36 4.82
C SER A 40 -25.22 20.27 3.74
N PRO A 41 -24.67 20.47 2.54
CA PRO A 41 -24.70 19.41 1.55
C PRO A 41 -24.02 18.21 2.20
N LYS A 42 -24.79 17.13 2.43
CA LYS A 42 -24.20 15.83 2.75
C LYS A 42 -23.16 15.63 1.65
N ARG A 43 -21.88 15.54 2.01
CA ARG A 43 -20.82 15.10 1.08
C ARG A 43 -21.17 13.67 0.71
N GLN A 44 -22.06 13.56 -0.26
CA GLN A 44 -22.46 12.33 -0.89
C GLN A 44 -21.27 12.03 -1.79
N LEU A 45 -20.30 11.29 -1.25
CA LEU A 45 -19.43 10.49 -2.08
C LEU A 45 -20.40 9.67 -2.93
N THR A 46 -20.39 9.93 -4.23
CA THR A 46 -21.09 9.12 -5.20
C THR A 46 -20.60 7.69 -4.95
N MET A 47 -21.47 6.87 -4.36
CA MET A 47 -21.39 5.44 -4.55
C MET A 47 -21.24 5.27 -6.05
N VAL A 48 -20.10 4.73 -6.49
CA VAL A 48 -19.88 4.50 -7.92
C VAL A 48 -21.05 3.63 -8.37
N GLU A 49 -21.90 4.17 -9.25
CA GLU A 49 -22.89 3.36 -9.93
C GLU A 49 -22.10 2.40 -10.82
N ASP A 50 -22.29 1.10 -10.60
CA ASP A 50 -21.59 0.04 -11.33
C ASP A 50 -20.05 0.04 -11.13
N PRO A 51 -19.53 -0.03 -9.88
CA PRO A 51 -18.10 -0.06 -9.68
C PRO A 51 -17.54 -1.31 -10.32
N LYS A 52 -16.51 -1.16 -11.17
CA LYS A 52 -15.63 -2.28 -11.51
C LYS A 52 -14.99 -2.78 -10.23
N ARG A 53 -15.68 -3.73 -9.60
CA ARG A 53 -15.31 -4.38 -8.36
C ARG A 53 -14.20 -5.36 -8.67
N VAL A 54 -12.95 -4.94 -8.50
CA VAL A 54 -11.82 -5.87 -8.55
C VAL A 54 -11.71 -6.55 -7.19
N LEU A 55 -12.70 -7.40 -6.88
CA LEU A 55 -12.87 -8.09 -5.58
C LEU A 55 -11.72 -9.03 -5.26
N SER A 56 -10.97 -9.46 -6.27
CA SER A 56 -9.70 -10.17 -6.17
C SER A 56 -9.22 -10.36 -7.60
N PRO A 57 -8.38 -9.48 -8.17
CA PRO A 57 -7.61 -9.91 -9.30
C PRO A 57 -6.59 -10.88 -8.69
N ALA A 58 -6.83 -12.18 -8.79
CA ALA A 58 -5.69 -13.10 -8.86
C ALA A 58 -4.72 -12.46 -9.86
N THR A 59 -3.45 -12.32 -9.48
CA THR A 59 -2.41 -11.68 -10.29
C THR A 59 -2.68 -11.82 -11.79
N VAL A 60 -3.11 -10.73 -12.46
CA VAL A 60 -3.51 -10.78 -13.86
C VAL A 60 -2.25 -10.78 -14.70
N ILE A 61 -1.81 -11.97 -15.08
CA ILE A 61 -0.70 -12.15 -16.00
C ILE A 61 -1.26 -11.88 -17.38
N THR A 62 -1.05 -10.68 -17.93
CA THR A 62 -1.38 -10.41 -19.33
C THR A 62 -0.39 -11.15 -20.21
N PRO A 63 -0.78 -12.22 -20.93
CA PRO A 63 0.13 -12.91 -21.83
C PRO A 63 0.31 -12.02 -23.06
N HIS A 64 1.49 -11.42 -23.22
CA HIS A 64 1.88 -10.88 -24.52
C HIS A 64 2.65 -11.97 -25.27
N GLU A 65 1.98 -12.68 -26.16
CA GLU A 65 2.68 -13.51 -27.14
C GLU A 65 3.55 -12.60 -28.03
N GLY A 66 4.86 -12.64 -27.77
CA GLY A 66 5.86 -12.58 -28.84
C GLY A 66 6.33 -11.22 -29.34
N LYS A 67 6.47 -10.14 -28.54
CA LYS A 67 7.16 -8.92 -29.02
C LYS A 67 8.01 -8.23 -27.93
N ASN A 68 9.34 -8.41 -28.04
CA ASN A 68 10.42 -7.53 -27.54
C ASN A 68 10.78 -7.46 -26.05
N TYR A 69 10.01 -7.99 -25.09
CA TYR A 69 10.40 -8.00 -23.66
C TYR A 69 9.63 -9.08 -22.86
N ASN A 70 10.06 -9.34 -21.62
CA ASN A 70 9.31 -10.16 -20.66
C ASN A 70 8.41 -9.24 -19.82
N PRO A 71 7.07 -9.39 -19.87
CA PRO A 71 6.17 -8.54 -19.10
C PRO A 71 6.45 -8.61 -17.60
N VAL A 72 6.23 -7.49 -16.90
CA VAL A 72 6.28 -7.47 -15.44
C VAL A 72 4.98 -7.99 -14.84
N VAL A 73 5.07 -8.49 -13.61
CA VAL A 73 3.94 -8.97 -12.84
C VAL A 73 3.70 -8.05 -11.66
N THR A 74 2.58 -7.32 -11.69
CA THR A 74 2.07 -6.58 -10.55
C THR A 74 1.19 -7.50 -9.72
N LEU A 75 1.64 -7.90 -8.54
CA LEU A 75 0.82 -8.75 -7.66
C LEU A 75 -0.49 -8.05 -7.32
N ASN A 76 -1.60 -8.79 -7.48
CA ASN A 76 -2.96 -8.26 -7.34
C ASN A 76 -3.24 -7.00 -8.21
N GLY A 77 -2.49 -6.80 -9.29
CA GLY A 77 -2.66 -5.73 -10.26
C GLY A 77 -2.74 -6.27 -11.69
N TRP A 78 -2.55 -5.37 -12.65
CA TRP A 78 -2.59 -5.69 -14.08
C TRP A 78 -1.85 -4.62 -14.91
N THR A 79 -1.49 -4.97 -16.15
CA THR A 79 -0.85 -4.05 -17.10
C THR A 79 -1.90 -3.35 -17.97
N LEU A 80 -1.76 -2.03 -18.14
CA LEU A 80 -2.64 -1.23 -18.99
C LEU A 80 -2.44 -1.63 -20.47
N PRO A 81 -3.50 -2.09 -21.16
CA PRO A 81 -3.40 -2.42 -22.58
C PRO A 81 -3.22 -1.16 -23.42
N TYR A 82 -2.64 -1.36 -24.60
CA TYR A 82 -2.48 -0.31 -25.59
C TYR A 82 -2.95 -0.76 -26.97
N GLU A 83 -3.24 0.22 -27.81
CA GLU A 83 -3.48 0.04 -29.24
C GLU A 83 -2.34 0.69 -30.03
N MET A 84 -1.91 0.06 -31.14
CA MET A 84 -1.01 0.72 -32.07
C MET A 84 -1.81 1.58 -33.04
N LYS A 85 -1.60 2.91 -33.02
CA LYS A 85 -2.21 3.85 -33.98
C LYS A 85 -1.11 4.70 -34.61
N GLU A 86 -0.97 4.60 -35.93
CA GLU A 86 0.00 5.40 -36.72
C GLU A 86 1.44 5.29 -36.21
N GLY A 87 1.84 4.11 -35.71
CA GLY A 87 3.17 3.89 -35.14
C GLY A 87 3.36 4.39 -33.70
N VAL A 88 2.28 4.85 -33.05
CA VAL A 88 2.25 5.29 -31.65
C VAL A 88 1.52 4.25 -30.79
N LYS A 89 2.07 3.94 -29.61
CA LYS A 89 1.40 3.14 -28.60
C LYS A 89 0.41 4.02 -27.83
N GLU A 90 -0.87 3.85 -28.07
CA GLU A 90 -1.93 4.62 -27.43
C GLU A 90 -2.49 3.88 -26.22
N PHE A 91 -2.44 4.52 -25.06
CA PHE A 91 -2.96 4.06 -23.79
C PHE A 91 -4.12 4.96 -23.35
N HIS A 92 -5.14 4.38 -22.73
CA HIS A 92 -6.30 5.12 -22.21
C HIS A 92 -6.31 4.98 -20.69
N LEU A 93 -6.01 6.07 -19.99
CA LEU A 93 -5.94 6.14 -18.54
C LEU A 93 -7.13 6.94 -18.01
N ILE A 94 -7.92 6.38 -17.11
CA ILE A 94 -9.14 7.01 -16.58
C ILE A 94 -8.94 7.24 -15.10
N ALA A 95 -8.83 8.49 -14.66
CA ALA A 95 -8.78 8.84 -13.25
C ALA A 95 -10.21 8.81 -12.68
N GLU A 96 -10.50 7.98 -11.69
CA GLU A 96 -11.86 7.80 -11.18
C GLU A 96 -11.89 7.35 -9.71
N PRO A 97 -13.00 7.60 -8.98
CA PRO A 97 -13.24 6.94 -7.70
C PRO A 97 -13.37 5.42 -7.88
N VAL A 98 -12.74 4.64 -7.00
CA VAL A 98 -12.72 3.18 -7.05
C VAL A 98 -12.92 2.58 -5.67
N VAL A 99 -13.44 1.36 -5.59
CA VAL A 99 -13.50 0.59 -4.34
C VAL A 99 -12.52 -0.57 -4.44
N ARG A 100 -11.58 -0.64 -3.52
CA ARG A 100 -10.50 -1.63 -3.51
C ARG A 100 -10.52 -2.43 -2.22
N GLU A 101 -10.55 -3.76 -2.33
CA GLU A 101 -10.28 -4.61 -1.16
C GLU A 101 -8.78 -4.57 -0.85
N PHE A 102 -8.41 -4.22 0.37
CA PHE A 102 -7.00 -4.21 0.82
C PHE A 102 -6.59 -5.58 1.36
N SER A 103 -7.48 -6.26 2.05
CA SER A 103 -7.31 -7.62 2.58
C SER A 103 -8.71 -8.21 2.80
N PRO A 104 -8.88 -9.55 2.83
CA PRO A 104 -10.20 -10.15 3.03
C PRO A 104 -10.97 -9.50 4.19
N GLY A 105 -12.15 -8.94 3.88
CA GLY A 105 -13.01 -8.27 4.86
C GLY A 105 -12.75 -6.76 5.06
N MET A 106 -11.77 -6.16 4.38
CA MET A 106 -11.54 -4.72 4.37
C MET A 106 -11.54 -4.14 2.95
N VAL A 107 -12.52 -3.29 2.66
CA VAL A 107 -12.64 -2.51 1.42
C VAL A 107 -12.44 -1.01 1.69
N VAL A 108 -11.84 -0.33 0.72
CA VAL A 108 -11.43 1.07 0.85
C VAL A 108 -11.90 1.85 -0.38
N ASN A 109 -12.55 2.99 -0.13
CA ASN A 109 -12.87 3.98 -1.13
C ASN A 109 -11.59 4.73 -1.49
N CYS A 110 -11.06 4.45 -2.67
CA CYS A 110 -9.85 5.06 -3.20
C CYS A 110 -10.18 5.95 -4.39
N TRP A 111 -9.23 6.77 -4.79
CA TRP A 111 -9.16 7.32 -6.15
C TRP A 111 -8.04 6.59 -6.87
N GLY A 112 -8.29 6.18 -8.10
CA GLY A 112 -7.39 5.31 -8.82
C GLY A 112 -7.46 5.53 -10.31
N TYR A 113 -6.89 4.58 -11.04
CA TYR A 113 -6.90 4.61 -12.50
C TYR A 113 -7.47 3.32 -13.05
N ASN A 114 -8.39 3.42 -14.02
CA ASN A 114 -9.01 2.29 -14.72
C ASN A 114 -9.60 1.23 -13.76
N GLY A 115 -10.30 1.68 -12.72
CA GLY A 115 -10.98 0.79 -11.76
C GLY A 115 -10.11 0.18 -10.66
N THR A 116 -8.85 0.59 -10.48
CA THR A 116 -7.98 0.06 -9.41
C THR A 116 -7.10 1.13 -8.75
N SER A 117 -6.72 0.88 -7.49
CA SER A 117 -5.63 1.56 -6.78
C SER A 117 -4.64 0.50 -6.29
N PRO A 118 -3.32 0.64 -6.57
CA PRO A 118 -2.76 1.54 -7.56
C PRO A 118 -3.37 1.27 -8.94
N GLY A 119 -3.25 2.25 -9.81
CA GLY A 119 -3.57 2.13 -11.23
C GLY A 119 -2.78 1.03 -11.92
N PRO A 120 -3.20 0.62 -13.13
CA PRO A 120 -2.52 -0.42 -13.88
C PRO A 120 -1.09 -0.03 -14.23
N THR A 121 -0.20 -1.02 -14.30
CA THR A 121 1.18 -0.78 -14.73
C THR A 121 1.21 -0.43 -16.21
N ILE A 122 1.88 0.67 -16.56
CA ILE A 122 2.10 1.04 -17.95
C ILE A 122 3.43 0.42 -18.39
N GLU A 123 3.41 -0.37 -19.47
CA GLU A 123 4.60 -1.03 -20.01
C GLU A 123 4.88 -0.61 -21.45
N ALA A 124 6.11 -0.21 -21.73
CA ALA A 124 6.58 0.13 -23.07
C ALA A 124 8.06 -0.22 -23.24
N VAL A 125 8.60 -0.03 -24.44
CA VAL A 125 10.00 -0.27 -24.77
C VAL A 125 10.67 1.05 -25.06
N GLU A 126 11.93 1.19 -24.66
CA GLU A 126 12.76 2.33 -25.02
C GLU A 126 12.78 2.56 -26.54
N GLY A 127 12.50 3.79 -26.95
CA GLY A 127 12.33 4.22 -28.34
C GLY A 127 10.89 4.21 -28.82
N ASP A 128 9.94 3.63 -28.09
CA ASP A 128 8.52 3.73 -28.43
C ASP A 128 8.04 5.18 -28.33
N ARG A 129 7.22 5.60 -29.31
CA ARG A 129 6.38 6.79 -29.17
C ARG A 129 5.09 6.37 -28.46
N VAL A 130 4.77 7.01 -27.35
CA VAL A 130 3.58 6.73 -26.55
C VAL A 130 2.61 7.91 -26.60
N ARG A 131 1.32 7.61 -26.60
CA ARG A 131 0.22 8.56 -26.42
C ARG A 131 -0.62 8.11 -25.24
N LEU A 132 -0.69 8.92 -24.20
CA LEU A 132 -1.43 8.66 -22.98
C LEU A 132 -2.64 9.58 -22.98
N ILE A 133 -3.81 9.01 -23.24
CA ILE A 133 -5.10 9.71 -23.26
C ILE A 133 -5.69 9.59 -21.87
N VAL A 134 -5.72 10.71 -21.13
CA VAL A 134 -6.14 10.76 -19.74
C VAL A 134 -7.54 11.36 -19.67
N THR A 135 -8.53 10.61 -19.20
CA THR A 135 -9.88 11.11 -18.93
C THR A 135 -10.08 11.30 -17.43
N ASN A 136 -10.47 12.50 -17.01
CA ASN A 136 -10.74 12.80 -15.61
C ASN A 136 -12.22 12.54 -15.27
N LYS A 137 -12.49 11.56 -14.41
CA LYS A 137 -13.82 11.31 -13.81
C LYS A 137 -13.82 11.54 -12.28
N LEU A 138 -12.77 12.16 -11.74
CA LEU A 138 -12.75 12.60 -10.35
C LEU A 138 -13.71 13.78 -10.15
N PRO A 139 -14.16 14.04 -8.91
CA PRO A 139 -15.00 15.20 -8.61
C PRO A 139 -14.24 16.54 -8.67
N GLU A 140 -12.93 16.51 -8.88
CA GLU A 140 -12.07 17.67 -8.95
C GLU A 140 -11.07 17.59 -10.12
N HIS A 141 -10.32 18.67 -10.31
CA HIS A 141 -9.33 18.75 -11.37
C HIS A 141 -8.15 17.80 -11.09
N THR A 142 -7.47 17.34 -12.13
CA THR A 142 -6.30 16.47 -11.98
C THR A 142 -5.24 16.79 -13.03
N THR A 143 -4.07 16.17 -12.90
CA THR A 143 -3.03 16.06 -13.91
C THR A 143 -2.34 14.71 -13.74
N ILE A 144 -1.39 14.35 -14.61
CA ILE A 144 -0.56 13.15 -14.43
C ILE A 144 0.90 13.52 -14.66
N HIS A 145 1.71 13.42 -13.61
CA HIS A 145 3.16 13.50 -13.68
C HIS A 145 3.76 12.10 -13.88
N TRP A 146 4.76 12.03 -14.77
CA TRP A 146 5.44 10.80 -15.16
C TRP A 146 6.78 10.69 -14.43
N HIS A 147 6.71 10.34 -13.16
CA HIS A 147 7.82 10.39 -12.21
C HIS A 147 9.08 9.65 -12.69
N GLY A 148 10.13 10.43 -12.96
CA GLY A 148 11.45 9.94 -13.35
C GLY A 148 11.67 9.81 -14.88
N LEU A 149 10.66 10.11 -15.72
CA LEU A 149 10.83 10.07 -17.17
C LEU A 149 11.51 11.34 -17.70
N ILE A 150 12.42 11.18 -18.66
CA ILE A 150 12.93 12.29 -19.48
C ILE A 150 11.94 12.51 -20.62
N LEU A 151 11.29 13.67 -20.62
CA LEU A 151 10.23 14.03 -21.56
C LEU A 151 10.28 15.53 -21.92
N PRO A 152 9.60 15.96 -23.00
CA PRO A 152 9.43 17.37 -23.30
C PRO A 152 8.69 18.09 -22.15
N ASN A 153 9.15 19.29 -21.77
CA ASN A 153 8.64 20.00 -20.59
C ASN A 153 7.10 20.15 -20.56
N GLY A 154 6.45 20.43 -21.69
CA GLY A 154 4.99 20.54 -21.78
C GLY A 154 4.20 19.23 -21.60
N MET A 155 4.88 18.09 -21.45
CA MET A 155 4.27 16.77 -21.20
C MET A 155 4.46 16.29 -19.76
N ASP A 156 4.97 17.16 -18.87
CA ASP A 156 5.45 16.78 -17.54
C ASP A 156 4.35 16.59 -16.49
N GLY A 157 3.15 17.15 -16.67
CA GLY A 157 2.05 16.89 -15.74
C GLY A 157 1.87 17.88 -14.60
N VAL A 158 2.68 18.93 -14.47
CA VAL A 158 2.58 19.88 -13.34
C VAL A 158 1.55 20.96 -13.65
N GLY A 159 0.38 20.87 -13.01
CA GLY A 159 -0.73 21.79 -13.22
C GLY A 159 -0.37 23.24 -12.87
N GLY A 160 -0.60 24.16 -13.81
CA GLY A 160 -0.27 25.58 -13.68
C GLY A 160 1.19 25.95 -13.98
N LEU A 161 2.10 24.97 -14.10
CA LEU A 161 3.50 25.19 -14.47
C LEU A 161 3.79 24.74 -15.91
N THR A 162 3.57 23.46 -16.20
CA THR A 162 3.89 22.86 -17.50
C THR A 162 2.67 22.63 -18.37
N GLN A 163 1.47 22.66 -17.78
CA GLN A 163 0.19 22.49 -18.47
C GLN A 163 -0.98 23.11 -17.69
N PRO A 164 -2.16 23.32 -18.32
CA PRO A 164 -3.39 23.56 -17.61
C PRO A 164 -3.86 22.33 -16.81
N GLN A 165 -4.73 22.56 -15.83
CA GLN A 165 -5.42 21.50 -15.11
C GLN A 165 -6.39 20.74 -16.04
N ILE A 166 -6.59 19.46 -15.79
CA ILE A 166 -7.62 18.64 -16.49
C ILE A 166 -8.90 18.72 -15.66
N ALA A 167 -9.93 19.42 -16.14
CA ALA A 167 -11.18 19.58 -15.43
C ALA A 167 -11.97 18.25 -15.33
N PRO A 168 -12.92 18.12 -14.37
CA PRO A 168 -13.84 16.99 -14.34
C PRO A 168 -14.57 16.79 -15.67
N GLY A 169 -14.57 15.55 -16.18
CA GLY A 169 -15.13 15.16 -17.47
C GLY A 169 -14.24 15.44 -18.69
N GLU A 170 -13.13 16.16 -18.51
CA GLU A 170 -12.21 16.50 -19.60
C GLU A 170 -11.28 15.31 -19.94
N THR A 171 -10.82 15.30 -21.19
CA THR A 171 -9.78 14.38 -21.66
C THR A 171 -8.57 15.16 -22.15
N PHE A 172 -7.39 14.77 -21.70
CA PHE A 172 -6.11 15.41 -22.01
C PHE A 172 -5.15 14.39 -22.62
N VAL A 173 -4.25 14.82 -23.50
CA VAL A 173 -3.35 13.92 -24.24
C VAL A 173 -1.90 14.29 -23.96
N TYR A 174 -1.13 13.31 -23.50
CA TYR A 174 0.33 13.38 -23.43
C TYR A 174 0.90 12.53 -24.56
N GLU A 175 1.83 13.06 -25.35
CA GLU A 175 2.45 12.29 -26.42
C GLU A 175 3.95 12.60 -26.52
N PHE A 176 4.79 11.59 -26.33
CA PHE A 176 6.24 11.74 -26.36
C PHE A 176 6.95 10.41 -26.67
N THR A 177 8.25 10.49 -26.95
CA THR A 177 9.08 9.30 -27.21
C THR A 177 9.84 8.93 -25.95
N LEU A 178 9.87 7.64 -25.61
CA LEU A 178 10.60 7.12 -24.47
C LEU A 178 12.08 7.01 -24.82
N VAL A 179 12.96 7.73 -24.12
CA VAL A 179 14.39 7.81 -24.44
C VAL A 179 15.30 7.05 -23.47
N GLN A 180 14.71 6.38 -22.49
CA GLN A 180 15.40 5.63 -21.44
C GLN A 180 14.67 4.33 -21.12
N SER A 181 15.33 3.39 -20.46
CA SER A 181 14.71 2.21 -19.85
C SER A 181 14.95 2.17 -18.34
N GLY A 182 14.04 1.53 -17.59
CA GLY A 182 14.11 1.48 -16.14
C GLY A 182 12.77 1.21 -15.45
N THR A 183 12.72 1.56 -14.17
CA THR A 183 11.52 1.47 -13.30
C THR A 183 11.11 2.89 -12.93
N PHE A 184 9.86 3.25 -13.25
CA PHE A 184 9.30 4.57 -13.01
C PHE A 184 7.89 4.48 -12.41
N MET A 185 7.31 5.62 -12.10
CA MET A 185 5.97 5.72 -11.53
C MET A 185 5.18 6.80 -12.27
N TYR A 186 3.88 6.85 -12.04
CA TYR A 186 3.05 7.98 -12.41
C TYR A 186 2.06 8.29 -11.28
N HIS A 187 1.77 9.56 -11.08
CA HIS A 187 0.90 10.05 -10.00
C HIS A 187 0.38 11.44 -10.38
N PRO A 188 -0.70 11.93 -9.75
CA PRO A 188 -1.17 13.28 -10.01
C PRO A 188 -0.18 14.32 -9.50
N HIS A 189 -0.19 15.48 -10.12
CA HIS A 189 0.51 16.68 -9.65
C HIS A 189 -0.48 17.86 -9.55
N ALA A 190 -1.68 17.52 -9.09
CA ALA A 190 -2.84 18.36 -8.84
C ALA A 190 -3.54 17.81 -7.59
N ASP A 191 -3.79 18.69 -6.61
CA ASP A 191 -4.22 18.33 -5.25
C ASP A 191 -3.58 17.02 -4.73
N GLU A 192 -2.25 16.96 -4.76
CA GLU A 192 -1.50 15.76 -4.39
C GLU A 192 -1.88 15.26 -2.98
N MET A 193 -2.17 16.19 -2.07
CA MET A 193 -2.59 15.89 -0.72
C MET A 193 -3.81 14.97 -0.72
N VAL A 194 -4.86 15.30 -1.48
CA VAL A 194 -6.06 14.46 -1.56
C VAL A 194 -5.84 13.26 -2.46
N GLN A 195 -5.38 13.47 -3.70
CA GLN A 195 -5.40 12.42 -4.72
C GLN A 195 -4.43 11.29 -4.38
N MET A 196 -3.23 11.59 -3.89
CA MET A 196 -2.27 10.55 -3.50
C MET A 196 -2.70 9.84 -2.22
N ALA A 197 -3.21 10.56 -1.21
CA ALA A 197 -3.71 9.95 0.02
C ALA A 197 -4.92 9.04 -0.23
N MET A 198 -5.70 9.34 -1.26
CA MET A 198 -6.81 8.50 -1.72
C MET A 198 -6.35 7.33 -2.59
N GLY A 199 -5.07 7.24 -2.99
CA GLY A 199 -4.52 6.07 -3.69
C GLY A 199 -4.21 6.26 -5.19
N ALA A 200 -4.27 7.49 -5.72
CA ALA A 200 -4.05 7.74 -7.14
C ALA A 200 -2.55 7.70 -7.47
N MET A 201 -2.06 6.54 -7.89
CA MET A 201 -0.67 6.31 -8.30
C MET A 201 -0.56 5.02 -9.12
N GLY A 202 0.52 4.81 -9.86
CA GLY A 202 0.79 3.55 -10.54
C GLY A 202 2.23 3.43 -11.03
N MET A 203 2.59 2.23 -11.51
CA MET A 203 3.94 1.95 -12.01
C MET A 203 4.03 2.24 -13.51
N PHE A 204 5.19 2.72 -13.97
CA PHE A 204 5.54 2.83 -15.38
C PHE A 204 6.87 2.09 -15.61
N VAL A 205 6.86 1.00 -16.37
CA VAL A 205 8.06 0.24 -16.70
C VAL A 205 8.43 0.46 -18.16
N ILE A 206 9.67 0.89 -18.39
CA ILE A 206 10.22 1.00 -19.74
C ILE A 206 11.29 -0.07 -19.90
N HIS A 207 11.02 -1.05 -20.76
CA HIS A 207 11.91 -2.16 -21.05
C HIS A 207 13.06 -1.71 -21.98
N PRO A 208 14.28 -2.25 -21.83
CA PRO A 208 15.38 -1.94 -22.74
C PRO A 208 15.03 -2.26 -24.18
N LYS A 209 15.49 -1.42 -25.11
CA LYS A 209 15.28 -1.64 -26.56
C LYS A 209 15.84 -2.99 -27.02
N ASN A 210 16.94 -3.43 -26.40
CA ASN A 210 17.52 -4.74 -26.61
C ASN A 210 16.99 -5.74 -25.56
N PRO A 211 16.12 -6.70 -25.91
CA PRO A 211 15.56 -7.68 -24.95
C PRO A 211 16.60 -8.54 -24.20
N LYS A 212 17.84 -8.59 -24.69
CA LYS A 212 18.92 -9.35 -24.05
C LYS A 212 19.56 -8.57 -22.90
N GLU A 213 19.43 -7.24 -22.89
CA GLU A 213 19.94 -6.40 -21.81
C GLU A 213 19.07 -6.56 -20.57
N HIS A 214 19.73 -6.70 -19.42
CA HIS A 214 19.07 -6.84 -18.13
C HIS A 214 17.98 -7.94 -18.11
N ARG A 215 18.16 -9.02 -18.89
CA ARG A 215 17.18 -10.10 -18.96
C ARG A 215 17.06 -10.85 -17.63
N VAL A 216 15.81 -11.09 -17.22
CA VAL A 216 15.42 -11.89 -16.05
C VAL A 216 14.32 -12.88 -16.47
N ASP A 217 14.14 -13.96 -15.71
CA ASP A 217 13.13 -14.99 -15.97
C ASP A 217 11.78 -14.64 -15.32
N ARG A 218 11.81 -13.90 -14.21
CA ARG A 218 10.64 -13.39 -13.49
C ARG A 218 10.86 -11.91 -13.16
N ASP A 219 9.89 -11.05 -13.40
CA ASP A 219 9.97 -9.62 -13.10
C ASP A 219 8.68 -9.22 -12.37
N PHE A 220 8.80 -8.74 -11.13
CA PHE A 220 7.67 -8.36 -10.28
C PHE A 220 7.74 -6.87 -9.94
N CYS A 221 6.60 -6.23 -9.67
CA CYS A 221 6.58 -4.85 -9.20
C CYS A 221 5.65 -4.61 -8.01
N PHE A 222 6.12 -3.73 -7.12
CA PHE A 222 5.41 -3.20 -5.97
C PHE A 222 5.39 -1.68 -6.00
N MET A 223 4.20 -1.12 -5.84
CA MET A 223 3.99 0.27 -5.48
C MET A 223 3.70 0.33 -3.98
N LEU A 224 4.50 1.09 -3.25
CA LEU A 224 4.31 1.28 -1.81
C LEU A 224 3.36 2.46 -1.58
N ALA A 225 2.32 2.23 -0.79
CA ALA A 225 1.36 3.26 -0.39
C ALA A 225 1.05 3.16 1.11
N SER A 226 0.68 4.30 1.71
CA SER A 226 0.30 4.42 3.12
C SER A 226 -1.02 5.16 3.25
N TYR A 227 -1.85 4.74 4.19
CA TYR A 227 -3.20 5.25 4.39
C TYR A 227 -3.47 5.46 5.88
N ASP A 228 -4.37 6.38 6.18
CA ASP A 228 -4.96 6.56 7.50
C ASP A 228 -6.46 6.26 7.38
N ILE A 229 -6.86 5.08 7.85
CA ILE A 229 -8.25 4.60 7.77
C ILE A 229 -8.70 4.25 9.18
N ALA A 230 -9.66 4.99 9.70
CA ALA A 230 -10.19 4.74 11.04
C ALA A 230 -10.96 3.41 11.07
N PRO A 231 -10.90 2.64 12.18
CA PRO A 231 -11.72 1.44 12.35
C PRO A 231 -13.21 1.71 12.09
N GLY A 232 -13.90 0.80 11.40
CA GLY A 232 -15.32 0.99 11.03
C GLY A 232 -15.56 1.90 9.83
N THR A 233 -14.51 2.48 9.24
CA THR A 233 -14.63 3.44 8.13
C THR A 233 -14.02 2.88 6.85
N TYR A 234 -14.41 3.49 5.71
CA TYR A 234 -14.06 3.01 4.38
C TYR A 234 -13.18 3.97 3.60
N THR A 235 -13.06 5.22 4.05
CA THR A 235 -12.42 6.29 3.27
C THR A 235 -11.16 6.74 4.00
N PRO A 236 -10.00 6.78 3.32
CA PRO A 236 -8.78 7.36 3.89
C PRO A 236 -8.99 8.81 4.32
N ASN A 237 -8.29 9.22 5.38
CA ASN A 237 -8.22 10.60 5.79
C ASN A 237 -7.10 11.34 5.01
N PRO A 238 -7.43 12.19 4.02
CA PRO A 238 -6.42 12.88 3.22
C PRO A 238 -5.71 14.01 3.98
N SER A 239 -6.18 14.37 5.18
CA SER A 239 -5.55 15.41 6.00
C SER A 239 -4.38 14.88 6.85
N THR A 240 -4.13 13.58 6.81
CA THR A 240 -3.02 12.95 7.55
C THR A 240 -1.71 13.12 6.78
N MET A 241 -0.72 13.73 7.42
CA MET A 241 0.56 14.08 6.78
C MET A 241 1.68 13.06 7.08
N THR A 242 1.76 12.53 8.30
CA THR A 242 2.84 11.62 8.74
C THR A 242 2.36 10.43 9.54
N GLU A 243 1.24 10.58 10.26
CA GLU A 243 0.71 9.57 11.20
C GLU A 243 -0.23 8.57 10.52
N PHE A 244 0.22 7.97 9.41
CA PHE A 244 -0.52 6.89 8.75
C PHE A 244 -0.63 5.67 9.66
N ASN A 245 -1.70 4.89 9.49
CA ASN A 245 -1.93 3.70 10.30
C ASN A 245 -1.87 2.40 9.49
N LEU A 246 -1.75 2.47 8.16
CA LEU A 246 -1.74 1.30 7.30
C LEU A 246 -0.73 1.46 6.17
N TRP A 247 0.06 0.41 5.93
CA TRP A 247 1.02 0.36 4.84
C TRP A 247 0.76 -0.84 3.95
N THR A 248 0.97 -0.65 2.65
CA THR A 248 0.51 -1.59 1.64
C THR A 248 1.55 -1.84 0.56
N PHE A 249 1.54 -3.06 0.02
CA PHE A 249 2.09 -3.36 -1.29
C PHE A 249 0.94 -3.40 -2.29
N ASN A 250 1.00 -2.59 -3.34
CA ASN A 250 -0.05 -2.53 -4.38
C ASN A 250 -1.45 -2.31 -3.78
N SER A 251 -1.57 -1.44 -2.76
CA SER A 251 -2.82 -1.19 -2.01
C SER A 251 -3.49 -2.48 -1.54
N ARG A 252 -2.65 -3.44 -1.16
CA ARG A 252 -3.00 -4.70 -0.50
C ARG A 252 -2.20 -4.82 0.79
N VAL A 253 -2.80 -5.51 1.75
CA VAL A 253 -2.30 -5.75 3.10
C VAL A 253 -2.29 -7.25 3.32
N PHE A 254 -1.23 -7.79 3.92
CA PHE A 254 -1.18 -9.21 4.26
C PHE A 254 -2.33 -9.60 5.19
N PRO A 255 -3.05 -10.72 4.98
CA PRO A 255 -2.77 -11.82 4.03
C PRO A 255 -3.39 -11.67 2.64
N GLY A 256 -3.94 -10.50 2.30
CA GLY A 256 -4.51 -10.22 0.98
C GLY A 256 -3.50 -10.04 -0.16
N ILE A 257 -2.20 -10.10 0.11
CA ILE A 257 -1.16 -9.94 -0.93
C ILE A 257 -0.79 -11.32 -1.48
N ASP A 258 -0.84 -11.49 -2.81
CA ASP A 258 -0.41 -12.72 -3.48
C ASP A 258 1.09 -12.99 -3.22
N SER A 259 1.50 -14.25 -3.31
CA SER A 259 2.90 -14.65 -3.24
C SER A 259 3.61 -14.55 -4.60
N MET A 260 4.92 -14.32 -4.58
CA MET A 260 5.78 -14.40 -5.77
C MET A 260 6.24 -15.84 -5.98
N ASN A 261 5.65 -16.51 -6.95
CA ASN A 261 5.91 -17.92 -7.23
C ASN A 261 6.95 -18.08 -8.34
N VAL A 262 8.08 -18.72 -8.02
CA VAL A 262 9.23 -18.81 -8.92
C VAL A 262 9.85 -20.21 -8.94
N ARG A 263 10.59 -20.51 -9.99
CA ARG A 263 11.30 -21.78 -10.12
C ARG A 263 12.72 -21.68 -9.56
N VAL A 264 13.23 -22.78 -9.01
CA VAL A 264 14.68 -22.90 -8.74
C VAL A 264 15.47 -22.63 -10.02
N GLY A 265 16.43 -21.73 -9.92
CA GLY A 265 17.29 -21.28 -11.02
C GLY A 265 16.77 -20.06 -11.78
N ASP A 266 15.52 -19.61 -11.54
CA ASP A 266 15.02 -18.36 -12.13
C ASP A 266 15.88 -17.19 -11.64
N ARG A 267 16.31 -16.33 -12.57
CA ARG A 267 16.76 -14.98 -12.24
C ARG A 267 15.52 -14.12 -12.04
N VAL A 268 15.34 -13.60 -10.83
CA VAL A 268 14.14 -12.85 -10.42
C VAL A 268 14.52 -11.38 -10.24
N ARG A 269 13.69 -10.48 -10.77
CA ARG A 269 13.71 -9.05 -10.46
C ARG A 269 12.50 -8.68 -9.63
N ILE A 270 12.71 -7.83 -8.64
CA ILE A 270 11.65 -7.16 -7.89
C ILE A 270 11.86 -5.66 -8.02
N ARG A 271 10.86 -4.96 -8.52
CA ARG A 271 10.83 -3.50 -8.68
C ARG A 271 9.98 -2.90 -7.59
N VAL A 272 10.46 -1.86 -6.95
CA VAL A 272 9.75 -1.17 -5.87
C VAL A 272 9.77 0.32 -6.15
N GLY A 273 8.60 0.94 -6.16
CA GLY A 273 8.42 2.39 -6.18
C GLY A 273 7.80 2.87 -4.88
N ASN A 274 8.30 3.96 -4.31
CA ASN A 274 7.81 4.49 -3.04
C ASN A 274 7.27 5.91 -3.16
N LEU A 275 5.96 6.06 -2.99
CA LEU A 275 5.27 7.36 -2.90
C LEU A 275 4.67 7.62 -1.51
N THR A 276 5.05 6.85 -0.51
CA THR A 276 4.68 7.13 0.88
C THR A 276 5.49 8.29 1.45
N MET A 277 5.08 8.83 2.60
CA MET A 277 5.80 9.90 3.30
C MET A 277 6.98 9.40 4.16
N THR A 278 7.43 8.17 3.97
CA THR A 278 8.56 7.60 4.72
C THR A 278 9.35 6.61 3.88
N ASN A 279 10.60 6.32 4.28
CA ASN A 279 11.42 5.31 3.63
C ASN A 279 10.99 3.88 4.03
N HIS A 280 11.27 2.89 3.16
CA HIS A 280 10.97 1.48 3.41
C HIS A 280 12.20 0.61 3.18
N PRO A 281 12.78 0.02 4.24
CA PRO A 281 13.83 -0.99 4.10
C PRO A 281 13.20 -2.32 3.66
N ILE A 282 13.25 -2.65 2.38
CA ILE A 282 12.69 -3.90 1.85
C ILE A 282 13.70 -5.03 2.07
N HIS A 283 13.32 -6.01 2.91
CA HIS A 283 14.14 -7.15 3.31
C HIS A 283 13.63 -8.45 2.68
N MET A 284 14.56 -9.28 2.20
CA MET A 284 14.26 -10.59 1.63
C MET A 284 14.99 -11.70 2.40
N HIS A 285 14.24 -12.73 2.80
CA HIS A 285 14.78 -13.89 3.48
C HIS A 285 15.36 -14.91 2.49
N GLY A 286 16.29 -15.75 2.98
CA GLY A 286 16.84 -16.91 2.26
C GLY A 286 17.75 -16.61 1.06
N HIS A 287 17.86 -15.35 0.65
CA HIS A 287 18.61 -14.96 -0.55
C HIS A 287 19.32 -13.61 -0.34
N THR A 288 20.52 -13.49 -0.88
CA THR A 288 21.15 -12.20 -1.17
C THR A 288 20.73 -11.73 -2.56
N PHE A 289 20.58 -10.43 -2.76
CA PHE A 289 20.27 -9.82 -4.05
C PHE A 289 21.28 -8.71 -4.38
N GLU A 290 21.33 -8.29 -5.64
CA GLU A 290 22.02 -7.07 -6.05
C GLU A 290 21.02 -5.94 -6.31
N VAL A 291 21.36 -4.70 -5.97
CA VAL A 291 20.62 -3.53 -6.47
C VAL A 291 21.07 -3.24 -7.90
N THR A 292 20.14 -3.33 -8.86
CA THR A 292 20.46 -3.29 -10.30
C THR A 292 19.87 -2.11 -11.05
N CYS A 293 18.90 -1.40 -10.46
CA CYS A 293 18.31 -0.17 -10.99
C CYS A 293 17.97 0.78 -9.83
N THR A 294 18.17 2.07 -10.04
CA THR A 294 17.71 3.15 -9.15
C THR A 294 16.71 4.05 -9.88
N ASP A 295 16.28 5.12 -9.21
CA ASP A 295 15.54 6.26 -9.77
C ASP A 295 16.28 6.94 -10.94
N GLY A 296 17.61 6.83 -10.99
CA GLY A 296 18.45 7.28 -12.11
C GLY A 296 18.62 6.26 -13.25
N GLY A 297 17.95 5.10 -13.20
CA GLY A 297 18.05 4.04 -14.21
C GLY A 297 18.98 2.89 -13.83
N TRP A 298 19.43 2.11 -14.83
CA TRP A 298 20.20 0.89 -14.61
C TRP A 298 21.59 1.14 -14.02
N VAL A 299 21.93 0.40 -12.97
CA VAL A 299 23.27 0.43 -12.35
C VAL A 299 24.23 -0.44 -13.18
N PRO A 300 25.38 0.10 -13.64
CA PRO A 300 26.40 -0.68 -14.33
C PRO A 300 26.86 -1.87 -13.49
N LYS A 301 27.14 -3.02 -14.12
CA LYS A 301 27.50 -4.26 -13.39
C LYS A 301 28.63 -4.10 -12.39
N SER A 302 29.62 -3.24 -12.69
CA SER A 302 30.76 -2.97 -11.80
C SER A 302 30.42 -2.12 -10.58
N ALA A 303 29.26 -1.49 -10.55
CA ALA A 303 28.80 -0.60 -9.49
C ALA A 303 27.57 -1.14 -8.75
N ARG A 304 27.08 -2.33 -9.11
CA ARG A 304 26.03 -3.03 -8.36
C ARG A 304 26.61 -3.51 -7.02
N TRP A 305 25.78 -3.51 -5.99
CA TRP A 305 26.19 -3.96 -4.66
C TRP A 305 25.23 -5.05 -4.14
N PRO A 306 25.76 -6.05 -3.43
CA PRO A 306 24.95 -7.10 -2.82
C PRO A 306 24.33 -6.64 -1.51
N GLU A 307 23.10 -7.07 -1.24
CA GLU A 307 22.34 -6.78 -0.02
C GLU A 307 21.41 -7.94 0.35
N VAL A 308 20.87 -7.87 1.56
CA VAL A 308 19.65 -8.61 1.97
C VAL A 308 18.50 -7.67 2.31
N THR A 309 18.79 -6.38 2.44
CA THR A 309 17.82 -5.31 2.71
C THR A 309 18.26 -4.07 1.94
N THR A 310 17.34 -3.44 1.20
CA THR A 310 17.62 -2.15 0.56
C THR A 310 16.60 -1.13 1.00
N ASP A 311 17.07 0.08 1.32
CA ASP A 311 16.18 1.20 1.59
C ASP A 311 15.61 1.76 0.29
N VAL A 312 14.31 2.05 0.30
CA VAL A 312 13.60 2.76 -0.77
C VAL A 312 13.04 4.05 -0.17
N ALA A 313 13.74 5.17 -0.35
CA ALA A 313 13.29 6.45 0.20
C ALA A 313 12.09 7.03 -0.56
N VAL A 314 11.52 8.12 -0.04
CA VAL A 314 10.37 8.81 -0.65
C VAL A 314 10.73 9.28 -2.06
N GLY A 315 9.88 8.99 -3.04
CA GLY A 315 10.10 9.29 -4.46
C GLY A 315 11.09 8.36 -5.16
N GLN A 316 11.69 7.40 -4.46
CA GLN A 316 12.69 6.53 -5.08
C GLN A 316 12.07 5.28 -5.70
N MET A 317 12.70 4.83 -6.78
CA MET A 317 12.52 3.50 -7.34
C MET A 317 13.79 2.66 -7.11
N ARG A 318 13.61 1.36 -6.89
CA ARG A 318 14.68 0.37 -6.86
C ARG A 318 14.28 -0.86 -7.66
N ALA A 319 15.23 -1.47 -8.35
CA ALA A 319 15.10 -2.85 -8.78
C ALA A 319 16.20 -3.69 -8.15
N ILE A 320 15.82 -4.80 -7.53
CA ILE A 320 16.73 -5.78 -6.97
C ILE A 320 16.65 -7.08 -7.77
N GLU A 321 17.77 -7.77 -7.91
CA GLU A 321 17.83 -9.03 -8.63
C GLU A 321 18.54 -10.12 -7.82
N PHE A 322 17.97 -11.33 -7.83
CA PHE A 322 18.57 -12.52 -7.25
C PHE A 322 18.35 -13.74 -8.13
N VAL A 323 19.07 -14.82 -7.83
CA VAL A 323 18.82 -16.14 -8.40
C VAL A 323 18.16 -17.00 -7.34
N ALA A 324 16.98 -17.54 -7.64
CA ALA A 324 16.23 -18.40 -6.72
C ALA A 324 16.93 -19.75 -6.56
N LYS A 325 17.84 -19.88 -5.60
CA LYS A 325 18.69 -21.08 -5.43
C LYS A 325 18.10 -22.07 -4.43
N HIS A 326 17.37 -21.58 -3.44
CA HIS A 326 16.94 -22.37 -2.29
C HIS A 326 15.43 -22.55 -2.34
N GLU A 327 14.96 -23.80 -2.43
CA GLU A 327 13.54 -24.12 -2.27
C GLU A 327 13.06 -23.72 -0.88
N GLY A 328 11.82 -23.23 -0.80
CA GLY A 328 11.26 -22.76 0.45
C GLY A 328 10.16 -21.73 0.22
N ASP A 329 9.53 -21.35 1.33
CA ASP A 329 8.68 -20.17 1.42
C ASP A 329 9.47 -19.11 2.19
N TRP A 330 9.89 -18.06 1.49
CA TRP A 330 10.77 -17.03 2.02
C TRP A 330 10.03 -15.71 2.16
N SER A 331 10.05 -15.11 3.33
CA SER A 331 9.40 -13.82 3.56
C SER A 331 10.09 -12.69 2.79
N ILE A 332 9.29 -11.75 2.32
CA ILE A 332 9.73 -10.45 1.84
C ILE A 332 8.82 -9.37 2.39
N HIS A 333 9.41 -8.37 3.02
CA HIS A 333 8.64 -7.39 3.79
C HIS A 333 9.40 -6.09 3.99
N CYS A 334 8.68 -5.03 4.36
CA CYS A 334 9.33 -3.85 4.92
C CYS A 334 9.90 -4.19 6.31
N HIS A 335 11.12 -3.77 6.62
CA HIS A 335 11.78 -4.11 7.88
C HIS A 335 11.53 -3.09 9.01
N LYS A 336 10.56 -2.19 8.82
CA LYS A 336 10.00 -1.39 9.90
C LYS A 336 8.85 -2.19 10.52
N SER A 337 8.99 -2.60 11.78
CA SER A 337 8.00 -3.49 12.43
C SER A 337 6.57 -2.96 12.35
N HIS A 338 6.37 -1.66 12.51
CA HIS A 338 5.05 -1.03 12.39
C HIS A 338 4.45 -1.10 10.98
N HIS A 339 5.28 -1.24 9.95
CA HIS A 339 4.86 -1.38 8.56
C HIS A 339 4.46 -2.81 8.19
N THR A 340 4.86 -3.81 8.99
CA THR A 340 4.50 -5.23 8.85
C THR A 340 3.42 -5.65 9.83
N MET A 341 2.68 -4.68 10.36
CA MET A 341 1.52 -4.89 11.20
C MET A 341 0.33 -4.17 10.56
N GLY A 342 -0.88 -4.64 10.86
CA GLY A 342 -2.11 -3.90 10.59
C GLY A 342 -2.22 -2.63 11.45
N PRO A 343 -3.37 -1.94 11.41
CA PRO A 343 -3.57 -0.68 12.11
C PRO A 343 -3.20 -0.75 13.59
N MET A 344 -2.27 0.12 14.00
CA MET A 344 -1.82 0.25 15.40
C MET A 344 -2.31 1.55 16.02
N GLY A 345 -2.72 1.48 17.29
CA GLY A 345 -3.09 2.65 18.08
C GLY A 345 -1.96 3.11 18.99
N HIS A 346 -1.52 4.37 18.86
CA HIS A 346 -0.54 4.98 19.76
C HIS A 346 -1.06 5.21 21.20
N GLN A 347 -2.37 5.02 21.40
CA GLN A 347 -3.06 5.29 22.67
C GLN A 347 -3.28 4.03 23.52
N VAL A 348 -2.80 2.87 23.08
CA VAL A 348 -2.93 1.61 23.85
C VAL A 348 -1.93 1.63 25.01
N PRO A 349 -2.37 1.51 26.28
CA PRO A 349 -1.47 1.45 27.43
C PRO A 349 -0.54 0.23 27.37
N ASN A 350 0.68 0.36 27.91
CA ASN A 350 1.57 -0.77 28.06
C ASN A 350 1.09 -1.69 29.20
N MET A 351 0.60 -2.87 28.85
CA MET A 351 0.08 -3.87 29.79
C MET A 351 1.06 -5.00 30.10
N ILE A 352 2.30 -4.93 29.59
CA ILE A 352 3.30 -5.99 29.76
C ILE A 352 3.59 -6.19 31.25
N GLY A 353 3.38 -7.42 31.72
CA GLY A 353 3.59 -7.81 33.13
C GLY A 353 2.55 -7.28 34.12
N VAL A 354 1.52 -6.57 33.65
CA VAL A 354 0.39 -6.16 34.51
C VAL A 354 -0.46 -7.39 34.81
N LYS A 355 -0.68 -7.67 36.11
CA LYS A 355 -1.63 -8.70 36.52
C LYS A 355 -3.05 -8.22 36.27
N GLN A 356 -3.74 -8.87 35.34
CA GLN A 356 -5.10 -8.52 34.95
C GLN A 356 -6.14 -9.56 35.43
N ASP A 357 -5.70 -10.66 36.02
CA ASP A 357 -6.51 -11.85 36.31
C ASP A 357 -7.69 -11.51 37.26
N ASP A 358 -7.41 -10.88 38.41
CA ASP A 358 -8.44 -10.46 39.39
C ASP A 358 -9.43 -9.41 38.83
N LEU A 359 -8.99 -8.62 37.85
CA LEU A 359 -9.83 -7.59 37.21
C LEU A 359 -10.70 -8.22 36.12
N ALA A 360 -10.14 -9.15 35.34
CA ALA A 360 -10.85 -9.86 34.30
C ALA A 360 -12.02 -10.66 34.89
N GLU A 361 -11.81 -11.40 35.99
CA GLU A 361 -12.88 -12.12 36.69
C GLU A 361 -14.02 -11.18 37.10
N LYS A 362 -13.71 -10.03 37.71
CA LYS A 362 -14.72 -9.04 38.11
C LYS A 362 -15.46 -8.43 36.92
N ILE A 363 -14.78 -8.19 35.80
CA ILE A 363 -15.41 -7.64 34.58
C ILE A 363 -16.33 -8.70 33.95
N SER A 364 -15.88 -9.95 33.86
CA SER A 364 -16.71 -11.07 33.37
C SER A 364 -17.95 -11.29 34.23
N ASP A 365 -17.85 -11.17 35.55
CA ASP A 365 -19.01 -11.24 36.45
C ASP A 365 -20.00 -10.09 36.22
N LEU A 366 -19.49 -8.88 35.92
CA LEU A 366 -20.31 -7.68 35.68
C LEU A 366 -20.96 -7.67 34.29
N LEU A 367 -20.31 -8.27 33.30
CA LEU A 367 -20.74 -8.28 31.91
C LEU A 367 -20.67 -9.72 31.35
N PRO A 368 -21.56 -10.63 31.80
CA PRO A 368 -21.50 -12.04 31.41
C PRO A 368 -21.72 -12.28 29.91
N ASP A 369 -22.41 -11.35 29.23
CA ASP A 369 -22.62 -11.38 27.78
C ASP A 369 -21.45 -10.75 26.98
N TYR A 370 -20.44 -10.21 27.66
CA TYR A 370 -19.26 -9.59 27.06
C TYR A 370 -18.00 -10.39 27.41
N MET A 371 -17.41 -11.08 26.43
CA MET A 371 -16.17 -11.82 26.62
C MET A 371 -14.98 -10.85 26.73
N TYR A 372 -14.73 -10.34 27.93
CA TYR A 372 -13.55 -9.55 28.22
C TYR A 372 -12.32 -10.45 28.35
N MET A 373 -11.38 -10.28 27.42
CA MET A 373 -10.08 -10.95 27.47
C MET A 373 -8.99 -9.89 27.71
N PRO A 374 -8.29 -9.92 28.85
CA PRO A 374 -7.18 -9.00 29.11
C PRO A 374 -6.05 -9.24 28.10
N MET A 375 -5.56 -8.16 27.49
CA MET A 375 -4.55 -8.23 26.41
C MET A 375 -3.21 -7.64 26.84
N GLY A 376 -2.15 -8.10 26.19
CA GLY A 376 -0.83 -7.47 26.24
C GLY A 376 -0.03 -7.79 27.49
N LYS A 377 -0.49 -8.76 28.31
CA LYS A 377 0.23 -9.18 29.52
C LYS A 377 1.54 -9.86 29.16
N ASN A 378 1.52 -10.79 28.20
CA ASN A 378 2.71 -11.54 27.75
C ASN A 378 3.22 -11.09 26.37
N GLY A 379 2.54 -10.16 25.71
CA GLY A 379 2.90 -9.63 24.40
C GLY A 379 1.68 -9.45 23.49
N MET A 380 1.90 -8.96 22.26
CA MET A 380 0.82 -8.73 21.30
C MET A 380 0.44 -9.97 20.48
N ALA A 381 1.24 -11.05 20.54
CA ALA A 381 0.92 -12.36 19.93
C ALA A 381 -0.47 -12.87 20.35
N GLU A 382 -0.89 -12.57 21.58
CA GLU A 382 -2.22 -12.86 22.12
C GLU A 382 -3.36 -12.34 21.21
N MET A 383 -3.14 -11.27 20.43
CA MET A 383 -4.16 -10.74 19.49
C MET A 383 -4.48 -11.72 18.36
N SER A 384 -3.52 -12.53 17.93
CA SER A 384 -3.75 -13.55 16.90
C SER A 384 -4.64 -14.67 17.44
N ASP A 385 -4.41 -15.11 18.67
CA ASP A 385 -5.26 -16.10 19.35
C ASP A 385 -6.70 -15.58 19.51
N MET A 386 -6.89 -14.30 19.85
CA MET A 386 -8.23 -13.70 19.97
C MET A 386 -8.97 -13.62 18.64
N ALA A 387 -8.26 -13.31 17.56
CA ALA A 387 -8.84 -13.31 16.22
C ALA A 387 -9.30 -14.72 15.83
N GLU A 388 -8.54 -15.77 16.18
CA GLU A 388 -8.96 -17.16 15.99
C GLU A 388 -10.16 -17.55 16.85
N MET A 389 -10.26 -17.01 18.08
CA MET A 389 -11.42 -17.20 18.97
C MET A 389 -12.67 -16.41 18.54
N GLY A 390 -12.62 -15.67 17.43
CA GLY A 390 -13.78 -15.03 16.83
C GLY A 390 -14.22 -13.73 17.52
N MET A 391 -13.34 -13.08 18.29
CA MET A 391 -13.62 -11.75 18.84
C MET A 391 -13.87 -10.76 17.68
N ALA A 392 -15.08 -10.21 17.62
CA ALA A 392 -15.49 -9.35 16.52
C ALA A 392 -14.80 -7.98 16.62
N LEU A 393 -13.98 -7.67 15.61
CA LEU A 393 -13.54 -6.30 15.34
C LEU A 393 -14.72 -5.49 14.78
N PRO A 394 -14.68 -4.14 14.86
CA PRO A 394 -15.58 -3.32 14.08
C PRO A 394 -15.52 -3.71 12.60
N GLU A 395 -16.62 -3.51 11.88
CA GLU A 395 -16.68 -3.75 10.43
C GLU A 395 -15.50 -3.06 9.71
N ASN A 396 -15.02 -3.64 8.61
CA ASN A 396 -13.98 -3.04 7.78
C ASN A 396 -12.67 -2.70 8.51
N THR A 397 -12.34 -3.45 9.58
CA THR A 397 -11.15 -3.24 10.40
C THR A 397 -10.25 -4.45 10.32
N LEU A 398 -8.96 -4.23 10.04
CA LEU A 398 -7.97 -5.30 10.07
C LEU A 398 -7.43 -5.52 11.49
N PRO A 399 -7.18 -6.77 11.90
CA PRO A 399 -6.42 -7.03 13.11
C PRO A 399 -4.99 -6.50 12.95
N MET A 400 -4.33 -6.26 14.08
CA MET A 400 -2.92 -5.86 14.10
C MET A 400 -2.01 -6.93 13.46
N MET A 401 -2.36 -8.20 13.61
CA MET A 401 -1.62 -9.33 13.08
C MET A 401 -2.58 -10.39 12.53
N SER A 402 -2.20 -11.03 11.44
CA SER A 402 -3.03 -11.95 10.67
C SER A 402 -2.18 -12.97 9.92
N GLY A 403 -2.86 -13.76 9.08
CA GLY A 403 -2.27 -14.79 8.23
C GLY A 403 -1.98 -16.11 8.95
N GLN A 404 -2.05 -17.18 8.18
CA GLN A 404 -1.82 -18.55 8.63
C GLN A 404 -0.74 -19.20 7.81
N GLY A 405 0.11 -19.98 8.47
CA GLY A 405 1.19 -20.74 7.86
C GLY A 405 1.14 -22.23 8.26
N PRO A 406 2.10 -23.04 7.79
CA PRO A 406 2.12 -24.48 8.07
C PRO A 406 2.35 -24.82 9.56
N PHE A 407 2.75 -23.84 10.37
CA PHE A 407 3.01 -24.01 11.81
C PHE A 407 2.09 -23.15 12.71
N GLY A 408 1.01 -22.58 12.15
CA GLY A 408 0.07 -21.70 12.87
C GLY A 408 0.13 -20.24 12.41
N PRO A 409 -0.30 -19.29 13.25
CA PRO A 409 -0.32 -17.87 12.93
C PRO A 409 1.04 -17.34 12.48
N ILE A 410 1.05 -16.54 11.41
CA ILE A 410 2.28 -15.89 10.93
C ILE A 410 2.57 -14.59 11.72
N GLU A 411 1.56 -14.06 12.42
CA GLU A 411 1.67 -12.86 13.25
C GLU A 411 2.14 -11.61 12.48
N MET A 412 1.75 -11.49 11.21
CA MET A 412 2.13 -10.36 10.34
C MET A 412 0.92 -9.64 9.78
N GLY A 413 1.13 -8.42 9.31
CA GLY A 413 0.17 -7.61 8.56
C GLY A 413 0.91 -6.68 7.59
N GLY A 414 0.24 -5.63 7.15
CA GLY A 414 0.85 -4.56 6.36
C GLY A 414 1.59 -5.05 5.11
N MET A 415 2.82 -4.55 4.93
CA MET A 415 3.74 -4.85 3.83
C MET A 415 4.53 -6.13 4.06
N PHE A 416 3.86 -7.28 3.92
CA PHE A 416 4.45 -8.61 4.01
C PHE A 416 3.90 -9.53 2.92
N THR A 417 4.76 -10.32 2.28
CA THR A 417 4.34 -11.44 1.43
C THR A 417 5.47 -12.49 1.37
N LEU A 418 5.30 -13.50 0.51
CA LEU A 418 6.19 -14.63 0.36
C LEU A 418 6.77 -14.70 -1.05
N VAL A 419 8.03 -15.10 -1.15
CA VAL A 419 8.65 -15.66 -2.34
C VAL A 419 8.63 -17.18 -2.19
N LYS A 420 7.82 -17.85 -3.01
CA LYS A 420 7.73 -19.33 -3.00
C LYS A 420 8.60 -19.88 -4.11
N VAL A 421 9.64 -20.62 -3.74
CA VAL A 421 10.59 -21.23 -4.67
C VAL A 421 10.34 -22.74 -4.74
N ARG A 422 10.09 -23.27 -5.95
CA ARG A 422 9.91 -24.71 -6.19
C ARG A 422 10.73 -25.20 -7.38
N LYS A 423 11.31 -26.40 -7.29
CA LYS A 423 11.99 -27.03 -8.46
C LYS A 423 11.04 -27.26 -9.64
N ASN A 424 9.79 -27.62 -9.32
CA ASN A 424 8.79 -28.04 -10.28
C ASN A 424 7.85 -26.92 -10.74
N GLN A 425 8.05 -25.67 -10.31
CA GLN A 425 7.27 -24.54 -10.83
C GLN A 425 7.51 -24.43 -12.35
N PRO A 426 6.49 -24.55 -13.20
CA PRO A 426 6.66 -24.40 -14.64
C PRO A 426 7.14 -23.00 -15.01
N LYS A 427 7.89 -22.89 -16.12
CA LYS A 427 8.31 -21.58 -16.64
C LYS A 427 7.09 -20.78 -17.08
N GLY A 428 7.00 -19.52 -16.65
CA GLY A 428 5.86 -18.65 -16.96
C GLY A 428 4.60 -18.92 -16.14
N ASP A 429 4.59 -19.94 -15.28
CA ASP A 429 3.50 -20.20 -14.34
C ASP A 429 3.76 -19.47 -13.03
N TYR A 430 2.79 -18.67 -12.58
CA TYR A 430 2.84 -17.89 -11.34
C TYR A 430 1.77 -18.34 -10.33
N SER A 431 1.08 -19.45 -10.58
CA SER A 431 0.11 -20.02 -9.64
C SER A 431 0.77 -20.38 -8.30
N ASP A 432 0.01 -20.25 -7.20
CA ASP A 432 0.49 -20.61 -5.86
C ASP A 432 0.69 -22.13 -5.75
N PRO A 433 1.91 -22.63 -5.50
CA PRO A 433 2.20 -24.05 -5.39
C PRO A 433 1.81 -24.66 -4.02
N GLY A 434 1.14 -23.91 -3.15
CA GLY A 434 0.85 -24.29 -1.77
C GLY A 434 2.05 -24.11 -0.84
N TRP A 435 1.97 -24.64 0.38
CA TRP A 435 3.03 -24.55 1.39
C TRP A 435 4.21 -25.46 1.10
N TYR A 436 5.41 -24.97 1.42
CA TYR A 436 6.65 -25.73 1.25
C TYR A 436 6.65 -26.98 2.15
N GLN A 437 6.95 -28.12 1.55
CA GLN A 437 7.09 -29.38 2.28
C GLN A 437 8.53 -29.51 2.77
N HIS A 438 8.75 -29.24 4.06
CA HIS A 438 10.07 -29.29 4.67
C HIS A 438 10.64 -30.72 4.64
N PRO A 439 11.87 -30.93 4.16
CA PRO A 439 12.54 -32.22 4.28
C PRO A 439 12.67 -32.67 5.74
N SER A 440 12.73 -33.99 5.94
CA SER A 440 12.91 -34.56 7.28
C SER A 440 14.21 -34.04 7.92
N GLY A 441 14.13 -33.59 9.17
CA GLY A 441 15.27 -33.06 9.94
C GLY A 441 15.68 -31.63 9.60
N THR A 442 14.94 -30.91 8.74
CA THR A 442 15.26 -29.50 8.40
C THR A 442 14.37 -28.48 9.12
N VAL A 443 13.49 -28.94 10.01
CA VAL A 443 12.66 -28.07 10.86
C VAL A 443 13.27 -28.07 12.25
N ALA A 444 13.44 -26.89 12.85
CA ALA A 444 13.88 -26.78 14.23
C ALA A 444 12.82 -27.39 15.17
N GLU A 445 13.25 -28.20 16.13
CA GLU A 445 12.36 -28.93 17.04
C GLU A 445 12.59 -28.54 18.50
N LYS A 446 11.54 -28.73 19.31
CA LYS A 446 11.62 -28.56 20.76
C LYS A 446 12.52 -29.65 21.33
N ARG A 447 13.45 -29.27 22.20
CA ARG A 447 14.27 -30.21 22.97
C ARG A 447 13.62 -30.58 24.29
#